data_AF-A0AAN6SZT5-F1
#
_entry.id   AF-A0AAN6SZT5-F1
#
_cell.length_a   1.000
_cell.length_b   1.000
_cell.length_c   1.000
_cell.angle_alpha   90.00
_cell.angle_beta   90.00
_cell.angle_gamma   90.00
#
_symmetry.space_group_name_H-M   'P 1'
#
loop_
_entity.id
_entity.type
_entity.pdbx_description
1 polymer ?
#
loop_
_entity_poly.entity_id
_entity_poly.type
_entity_poly.pdbx_seq_one_letter_code
_entity_poly.pdbx_strand_id
1 'polypeptide(L)'
;MMGDEERHFPLHLACLELVSFCLTGSRGLSIHKLSLDKDALYLALFCLRSHPMRCRVESFQLVADSKCKINRWYCLSGYEFLVANPGLPDSNSSSEPTPVTSYLKTILPPIQDRQSETAADLPSRVKVDLFSRLPIELLFRIGGLLNDPSLSAWCAAFWTLHSVLHANNRFWRHRITRVSMLWLQELVPLLDDEELMSRVDVRKLFHQLHTETLPKPNITGPAMSLANRRRIWEACGVIGRAYDEMVREKAGLGTSLVRAKLLSEASPPSYHILNHELSEGDELWEAYYLSMMAKHV
;
A
#
# COMPACT_ATOMS: atom_id res chain seq x y z
N MET A 1 -37.24 -1.93 -22.68
CA MET A 1 -35.82 -2.26 -22.95
C MET A 1 -34.99 -1.13 -22.38
N MET A 2 -34.50 -1.27 -21.14
CA MET A 2 -33.51 -0.32 -20.60
C MET A 2 -32.21 -0.59 -21.36
N GLY A 3 -31.68 0.44 -22.02
CA GLY A 3 -30.41 0.37 -22.72
C GLY A 3 -29.32 -0.15 -21.79
N ASP A 4 -28.41 -0.95 -22.36
CA ASP A 4 -27.21 -1.36 -21.67
C ASP A 4 -26.38 -0.09 -21.41
N GLU A 5 -26.66 0.60 -20.30
CA GLU A 5 -25.85 1.71 -19.81
C GLU A 5 -24.41 1.21 -19.81
N GLU A 6 -23.56 1.89 -20.58
CA GLU A 6 -22.16 1.56 -20.75
C GLU A 6 -21.52 1.44 -19.35
N ARG A 7 -21.29 0.19 -18.93
CA ARG A 7 -20.84 -0.10 -17.57
C ARG A 7 -19.36 0.22 -17.48
N HIS A 8 -19.08 1.41 -16.96
CA HIS A 8 -17.72 1.83 -16.68
C HIS A 8 -17.23 1.14 -15.41
N PHE A 9 -16.18 0.33 -15.53
CA PHE A 9 -15.53 -0.28 -14.38
C PHE A 9 -14.74 0.78 -13.61
N PRO A 10 -14.90 0.94 -12.29
CA PRO A 10 -14.43 2.11 -11.55
C PRO A 10 -12.93 2.12 -11.25
N LEU A 11 -12.11 1.43 -12.05
CA LEU A 11 -10.66 1.35 -11.87
C LEU A 11 -9.94 1.53 -13.22
N HIS A 12 -8.89 2.36 -13.22
CA HIS A 12 -7.94 2.41 -14.31
C HIS A 12 -7.24 1.05 -14.48
N LEU A 13 -6.81 0.73 -15.71
CA LEU A 13 -6.21 -0.56 -16.05
C LEU A 13 -5.04 -0.94 -15.12
N ALA A 14 -4.09 -0.03 -14.91
CA ALA A 14 -2.94 -0.26 -14.04
C ALA A 14 -3.34 -0.53 -12.57
N CYS A 15 -4.40 0.11 -12.07
CA CYS A 15 -4.93 -0.16 -10.74
C CYS A 15 -5.58 -1.55 -10.67
N LEU A 16 -6.33 -1.92 -11.71
CA LEU A 16 -6.97 -3.23 -11.81
C LEU A 16 -5.93 -4.36 -11.87
N GLU A 17 -4.82 -4.17 -12.57
CA GLU A 17 -3.72 -5.15 -12.60
C GLU A 17 -3.12 -5.39 -11.21
N LEU A 18 -2.91 -4.33 -10.44
CA LEU A 18 -2.38 -4.43 -9.08
C LEU A 18 -3.36 -5.11 -8.13
N VAL A 19 -4.64 -4.72 -8.18
CA VAL A 19 -5.71 -5.36 -7.40
C VAL A 19 -5.80 -6.83 -7.76
N SER A 20 -5.80 -7.15 -9.06
CA SER A 20 -5.84 -8.53 -9.54
C SER A 20 -4.65 -9.34 -9.04
N PHE A 21 -3.45 -8.77 -9.10
CA PHE A 21 -2.25 -9.41 -8.58
C PHE A 21 -2.37 -9.69 -7.08
N CYS A 22 -2.91 -8.76 -6.30
CA CYS A 22 -3.13 -8.97 -4.87
C CYS A 22 -4.17 -10.08 -4.59
N LEU A 23 -5.27 -10.12 -5.34
CA LEU A 23 -6.36 -11.08 -5.13
C LEU A 23 -6.03 -12.49 -5.62
N THR A 24 -5.27 -12.62 -6.70
CA THR A 24 -5.05 -13.91 -7.38
C THR A 24 -3.62 -14.44 -7.24
N GLY A 25 -2.67 -13.61 -6.79
CA GLY A 25 -1.25 -13.95 -6.74
C GLY A 25 -0.58 -14.13 -8.12
N SER A 26 -1.32 -14.02 -9.22
CA SER A 26 -0.82 -14.29 -10.57
C SER A 26 -0.40 -12.99 -11.26
N ARG A 27 0.81 -13.00 -11.85
CA ARG A 27 1.28 -11.92 -12.73
C ARG A 27 0.78 -12.14 -14.15
N GLY A 28 0.37 -11.03 -14.75
CA GLY A 28 0.26 -10.91 -16.19
C GLY A 28 -1.00 -11.53 -16.79
N LEU A 29 -1.20 -11.08 -18.02
CA LEU A 29 -2.19 -11.49 -19.01
C LEU A 29 -3.44 -10.60 -18.97
N SER A 30 -3.48 -9.73 -19.99
CA SER A 30 -4.66 -9.15 -20.65
C SER A 30 -5.98 -9.44 -19.95
N ILE A 31 -6.77 -8.41 -19.66
CA ILE A 31 -8.14 -8.41 -19.09
C ILE A 31 -9.01 -9.67 -19.36
N HIS A 32 -8.76 -10.39 -20.47
CA HIS A 32 -9.37 -11.63 -20.90
C HIS A 32 -8.87 -12.95 -20.26
N LYS A 33 -7.72 -12.97 -19.55
CA LYS A 33 -7.15 -14.19 -18.92
C LYS A 33 -7.11 -14.16 -17.39
N LEU A 34 -7.50 -13.04 -16.79
CA LEU A 34 -7.68 -12.92 -15.36
C LEU A 34 -8.84 -13.80 -14.91
N SER A 35 -8.59 -14.80 -14.05
CA SER A 35 -9.61 -15.61 -13.37
C SER A 35 -10.29 -14.83 -12.25
N LEU A 36 -10.67 -13.58 -12.53
CA LEU A 36 -11.24 -12.62 -11.60
C LEU A 36 -12.72 -12.44 -11.93
N ASP A 37 -13.59 -12.64 -10.95
CA ASP A 37 -15.02 -12.34 -11.09
C ASP A 37 -15.23 -10.83 -11.03
N LYS A 38 -15.27 -10.19 -12.20
CA LYS A 38 -15.41 -8.72 -12.31
C LYS A 38 -16.72 -8.22 -11.71
N ASP A 39 -17.79 -9.02 -11.73
CA ASP A 39 -19.05 -8.61 -11.10
C ASP A 39 -18.91 -8.61 -9.58
N ALA A 40 -18.31 -9.66 -9.01
CA ALA A 40 -18.08 -9.73 -7.57
C ALA A 40 -17.16 -8.61 -7.11
N LEU A 41 -16.12 -8.28 -7.88
CA LEU A 41 -15.24 -7.14 -7.58
C LEU A 41 -15.99 -5.80 -7.68
N TYR A 42 -16.80 -5.61 -8.72
CA TYR A 42 -17.62 -4.40 -8.86
C TYR A 42 -18.57 -4.23 -7.65
N LEU A 43 -19.27 -5.29 -7.27
CA LEU A 43 -20.18 -5.28 -6.12
C LEU A 43 -19.43 -5.04 -4.81
N ALA A 44 -18.26 -5.66 -4.62
CA ALA A 44 -17.42 -5.43 -3.45
C ALA A 44 -17.01 -3.96 -3.34
N LEU A 45 -16.51 -3.36 -4.43
CA LEU A 45 -16.15 -1.94 -4.46
C LEU A 45 -17.36 -1.03 -4.23
N PHE A 46 -18.52 -1.38 -4.79
CA PHE A 46 -19.77 -0.66 -4.58
C PHE A 46 -20.21 -0.70 -3.10
N CYS A 47 -20.16 -1.86 -2.45
CA CYS A 47 -20.47 -2.01 -1.03
C CYS A 47 -19.54 -1.19 -0.14
N LEU A 48 -18.23 -1.26 -0.41
CA LEU A 48 -17.21 -0.51 0.34
C LEU A 48 -17.41 1.01 0.20
N ARG A 49 -17.85 1.48 -0.97
CA ARG A 49 -18.22 2.89 -1.19
C ARG A 49 -19.48 3.29 -0.41
N SER A 50 -20.52 2.45 -0.45
CA SER A 50 -21.83 2.77 0.15
C SER A 50 -21.86 2.63 1.68
N HIS A 51 -20.95 1.85 2.26
CA HIS A 51 -20.89 1.58 3.70
C HIS A 51 -19.46 1.80 4.26
N PRO A 52 -18.99 3.05 4.35
CA PRO A 52 -17.63 3.36 4.83
C PRO A 52 -17.39 2.88 6.28
N MET A 53 -18.42 2.73 7.11
CA MET A 53 -18.31 2.19 8.47
C MET A 53 -17.93 0.70 8.53
N ARG A 54 -18.12 -0.07 7.45
CA ARG A 54 -17.59 -1.45 7.34
C ARG A 54 -16.09 -1.46 6.98
N CYS A 55 -15.55 -0.33 6.51
CA CYS A 55 -14.13 -0.12 6.27
C CYS A 55 -13.47 0.49 7.51
N ARG A 56 -13.17 -0.33 8.54
CA ARG A 56 -12.33 0.10 9.68
C ARG A 56 -10.85 0.25 9.32
N VAL A 57 -10.55 0.85 8.19
CA VAL A 57 -9.20 1.11 7.74
C VAL A 57 -9.10 2.59 7.48
N GLU A 58 -8.51 3.32 8.43
CA GLU A 58 -8.20 4.76 8.32
C GLU A 58 -7.38 5.08 7.07
N SER A 59 -6.74 4.08 6.45
CA SER A 59 -6.00 4.17 5.19
C SER A 59 -6.80 3.81 3.93
N PHE A 60 -8.13 3.64 4.00
CA PHE A 60 -8.97 3.45 2.81
C PHE A 60 -9.15 4.76 2.01
N GLN A 61 -8.04 5.37 1.60
CA GLN A 61 -7.99 6.45 0.61
C GLN A 61 -8.08 5.89 -0.81
N LEU A 62 -8.69 4.72 -1.03
CA LEU A 62 -8.96 4.25 -2.39
C LEU A 62 -10.08 5.08 -3.02
N VAL A 63 -11.00 5.55 -2.18
CA VAL A 63 -11.97 6.57 -2.50
C VAL A 63 -11.39 7.87 -1.98
N ALA A 64 -11.27 8.80 -2.91
CA ALA A 64 -10.96 10.20 -2.73
C ALA A 64 -11.27 10.71 -1.31
N ASP A 65 -10.34 11.50 -0.74
CA ASP A 65 -10.52 12.25 0.50
C ASP A 65 -11.99 12.67 0.68
N SER A 66 -12.52 12.63 1.90
CA SER A 66 -13.82 13.21 2.27
C SER A 66 -14.11 14.60 1.64
N LYS A 67 -13.06 15.33 1.22
CA LYS A 67 -13.11 16.59 0.46
C LYS A 67 -13.38 16.45 -1.04
N CYS A 68 -13.03 15.33 -1.66
CA CYS A 68 -13.38 14.98 -3.03
C CYS A 68 -14.82 14.48 -3.08
N LYS A 69 -15.76 15.43 -3.04
CA LYS A 69 -17.14 15.16 -3.42
C LYS A 69 -17.16 14.52 -4.82
N ILE A 70 -17.92 13.44 -4.92
CA ILE A 70 -18.00 12.44 -6.00
C ILE A 70 -18.20 13.01 -7.43
N ASN A 71 -18.48 14.31 -7.57
CA ASN A 71 -18.81 14.95 -8.84
C ASN A 71 -17.80 16.02 -9.31
N ARG A 72 -16.65 16.19 -8.65
CA ARG A 72 -15.62 17.14 -9.10
C ARG A 72 -14.20 16.59 -8.93
N TRP A 73 -13.41 16.70 -9.99
CA TRP A 73 -11.96 16.49 -9.92
C TRP A 73 -11.33 17.73 -9.26
N TYR A 74 -10.68 17.53 -8.11
CA TYR A 74 -9.88 18.56 -7.47
C TYR A 74 -8.40 18.28 -7.72
N CYS A 75 -7.71 19.23 -8.34
CA CYS A 75 -6.26 19.21 -8.41
C CYS A 75 -5.72 19.75 -7.09
N LEU A 76 -5.28 18.87 -6.20
CA LEU A 76 -4.64 19.23 -4.94
C LEU A 76 -3.12 19.20 -5.13
N SER A 77 -2.47 20.37 -5.04
CA SER A 77 -1.02 20.45 -5.13
C SER A 77 -0.36 19.60 -4.04
N GLY A 78 0.64 18.82 -4.43
CA GLY A 78 1.31 17.86 -3.56
C GLY A 78 0.66 16.47 -3.53
N TYR A 79 -0.53 16.28 -4.11
CA TYR A 79 -1.21 14.99 -4.15
C TYR A 79 -1.14 14.30 -5.51
N GLU A 80 -0.19 14.71 -6.36
CA GLU A 80 0.02 14.18 -7.70
C GLU A 80 0.27 12.66 -7.67
N PHE A 81 0.84 12.15 -6.57
CA PHE A 81 1.02 10.71 -6.36
C PHE A 81 -0.30 9.92 -6.41
N LEU A 82 -1.46 10.51 -6.09
CA LEU A 82 -2.75 9.79 -6.14
C LEU A 82 -3.14 9.37 -7.57
N VAL A 83 -2.71 10.15 -8.56
CA VAL A 83 -3.01 9.94 -9.99
C VAL A 83 -1.82 9.41 -10.78
N ALA A 84 -0.63 9.33 -10.16
CA ALA A 84 0.56 8.75 -10.79
C ALA A 84 0.33 7.29 -11.17
N ASN A 85 0.81 6.86 -12.34
CA ASN A 85 0.61 5.48 -12.79
C ASN A 85 1.23 4.48 -11.80
N PRO A 86 0.44 3.61 -11.13
CA PRO A 86 0.96 2.61 -10.21
C PRO A 86 1.50 1.36 -10.91
N GLY A 87 1.46 1.34 -12.25
CA GLY A 87 1.68 0.16 -13.09
C GLY A 87 2.91 -0.64 -12.69
N LEU A 88 2.76 -1.97 -12.72
CA LEU A 88 3.85 -2.90 -12.51
C LEU A 88 4.77 -2.90 -13.75
N PRO A 89 6.04 -3.29 -13.61
CA PRO A 89 6.89 -3.48 -14.78
C PRO A 89 6.26 -4.51 -15.71
N ASP A 90 6.07 -4.15 -16.98
CA ASP A 90 5.61 -5.08 -18.00
C ASP A 90 6.55 -6.29 -18.06
N SER A 91 6.00 -7.50 -17.99
CA SER A 91 6.80 -8.72 -18.12
C SER A 91 7.42 -8.89 -19.51
N ASN A 92 6.98 -8.07 -20.48
CA ASN A 92 7.29 -8.20 -21.90
C ASN A 92 8.04 -6.98 -22.46
N SER A 93 8.26 -5.93 -21.67
CA SER A 93 9.01 -4.77 -22.14
C SER A 93 10.52 -5.01 -21.99
N SER A 94 11.22 -4.54 -23.01
CA SER A 94 12.64 -4.70 -23.30
C SER A 94 13.58 -4.41 -22.12
N SER A 95 14.78 -4.97 -22.22
CA SER A 95 15.97 -4.95 -21.34
C SER A 95 16.41 -3.59 -20.75
N GLU A 96 15.68 -2.50 -20.97
CA GLU A 96 16.02 -1.17 -20.47
C GLU A 96 15.46 -0.94 -19.05
N PRO A 97 16.25 -0.33 -18.15
CA PRO A 97 15.80 -0.06 -16.79
C PRO A 97 14.67 0.98 -16.79
N THR A 98 13.53 0.63 -16.20
CA THR A 98 12.44 1.58 -15.97
C THR A 98 12.91 2.76 -15.09
N PRO A 99 12.24 3.92 -15.13
CA PRO A 99 12.56 5.05 -14.24
C PRO A 99 12.54 4.65 -12.76
N VAL A 100 11.68 3.70 -12.38
CA VAL A 100 11.62 3.13 -11.03
C VAL A 100 12.86 2.30 -10.73
N THR A 101 13.26 1.39 -11.62
CA THR A 101 14.48 0.57 -11.41
C THR A 101 15.73 1.44 -11.31
N SER A 102 15.84 2.48 -12.13
CA SER A 102 16.93 3.45 -12.06
C SER A 102 16.92 4.20 -10.72
N TYR A 103 15.75 4.67 -10.28
CA TYR A 103 15.59 5.28 -8.95
C TYR A 103 16.01 4.34 -7.82
N LEU A 104 15.55 3.08 -7.84
CA LEU A 104 15.89 2.09 -6.82
C LEU A 104 17.40 1.88 -6.68
N LYS A 105 18.15 1.89 -7.79
CA LYS A 105 19.61 1.79 -7.77
C LYS A 105 20.28 3.01 -7.11
N THR A 106 19.68 4.20 -7.21
CA THR A 106 20.24 5.42 -6.59
C THR A 106 20.07 5.48 -5.08
N ILE A 107 19.09 4.77 -4.53
CA ILE A 107 18.77 4.79 -3.11
C ILE A 107 19.35 3.58 -2.34
N LEU A 108 20.17 2.74 -2.98
CA LEU A 108 20.77 1.58 -2.31
C LEU A 108 21.77 2.04 -1.23
N PRO A 109 21.50 1.78 0.06
CA PRO A 109 22.37 2.24 1.12
C PRO A 109 23.59 1.33 1.21
N PRO A 110 24.82 1.90 1.18
CA PRO A 110 26.03 1.10 1.33
C PRO A 110 26.11 0.49 2.74
N ILE A 111 26.74 -0.68 2.84
CA ILE A 111 27.16 -1.21 4.15
C ILE A 111 28.20 -0.24 4.71
N GLN A 112 27.85 0.39 5.83
CA GLN A 112 28.80 1.15 6.63
C GLN A 112 29.53 0.16 7.55
N ASP A 113 30.83 0.37 7.75
CA ASP A 113 31.62 -0.40 8.72
C ASP A 113 30.94 -0.32 10.08
N ARG A 114 30.35 -1.44 10.53
CA ARG A 114 29.56 -1.55 11.78
C ARG A 114 30.43 -1.51 13.03
N GLN A 115 31.67 -1.00 12.93
CA GLN A 115 32.66 -0.99 14.01
C GLN A 115 32.23 -0.18 15.23
N SER A 116 31.15 0.60 15.15
CA SER A 116 30.70 1.47 16.25
C SER A 116 29.35 1.11 16.90
N GLU A 117 28.51 0.26 16.29
CA GLU A 117 27.19 -0.10 16.87
C GLU A 117 27.21 -1.38 17.71
N THR A 118 28.29 -2.15 17.67
CA THR A 118 28.51 -3.18 18.67
C THR A 118 28.96 -2.50 19.95
N ALA A 119 27.98 -2.11 20.77
CA ALA A 119 28.19 -1.80 22.17
C ALA A 119 28.94 -2.99 22.79
N ALA A 120 30.25 -2.84 22.94
CA ALA A 120 31.18 -3.89 23.38
C ALA A 120 30.83 -4.47 24.76
N ASP A 121 29.85 -3.89 25.46
CA ASP A 121 29.40 -4.27 26.80
C ASP A 121 27.94 -4.74 26.90
N LEU A 122 27.19 -4.89 25.80
CA LEU A 122 25.79 -5.34 25.89
C LEU A 122 25.61 -6.84 26.18
N PRO A 123 26.35 -7.77 25.54
CA PRO A 123 26.19 -9.20 25.79
C PRO A 123 26.42 -9.59 27.25
N SER A 124 27.36 -8.91 27.93
CA SER A 124 27.70 -9.16 29.34
C SER A 124 26.64 -8.68 30.33
N ARG A 125 25.68 -7.84 29.89
CA ARG A 125 24.56 -7.34 30.71
C ARG A 125 23.30 -8.19 30.59
N VAL A 126 23.24 -9.10 29.62
CA VAL A 126 22.08 -9.98 29.39
C VAL A 126 22.18 -11.17 30.35
N LYS A 127 21.37 -11.16 31.41
CA LYS A 127 21.38 -12.22 32.44
C LYS A 127 20.63 -13.49 32.04
N VAL A 128 19.56 -13.34 31.27
CA VAL A 128 18.71 -14.44 30.78
C VAL A 128 18.19 -14.06 29.39
N ASP A 129 18.43 -14.92 28.39
CA ASP A 129 17.85 -14.78 27.07
C ASP A 129 17.00 -16.02 26.73
N LEU A 130 15.67 -15.83 26.72
CA LEU A 130 14.70 -16.89 26.48
C LEU A 130 14.77 -17.46 25.05
N PHE A 131 15.22 -16.66 24.08
CA PHE A 131 15.23 -17.01 22.66
C PHE A 131 16.54 -17.65 22.21
N SER A 132 17.59 -17.58 23.04
CA SER A 132 18.90 -18.21 22.78
C SER A 132 18.83 -19.72 22.54
N ARG A 133 17.80 -20.40 23.06
CA ARG A 133 17.60 -21.85 22.93
C ARG A 133 16.75 -22.25 21.72
N LEU A 134 16.17 -21.29 21.01
CA LEU A 134 15.33 -21.59 19.85
C LEU A 134 16.18 -21.70 18.57
N PRO A 135 15.90 -22.69 17.70
CA PRO A 135 16.46 -22.74 16.36
C PRO A 135 16.24 -21.42 15.59
N ILE A 136 17.26 -20.99 14.85
CA ILE A 136 17.24 -19.75 14.07
C ILE A 136 16.08 -19.71 13.07
N GLU A 137 15.69 -20.86 12.52
CA GLU A 137 14.60 -21.00 11.57
C GLU A 137 13.26 -20.62 12.21
N LEU A 138 13.05 -20.97 13.49
CA LEU A 138 11.85 -20.58 14.23
C LEU A 138 11.85 -19.08 14.51
N LEU A 139 13.00 -18.50 14.84
CA LEU A 139 13.14 -17.05 15.04
C LEU A 139 12.81 -16.29 13.75
N PHE A 140 13.28 -16.78 12.61
CA PHE A 140 12.97 -16.21 11.29
C PHE A 140 11.48 -16.29 10.97
N ARG A 141 10.85 -17.45 11.22
CA ARG A 141 9.40 -17.62 11.00
C ARG A 141 8.58 -16.69 11.88
N ILE A 142 8.87 -16.62 13.19
CA ILE A 142 8.19 -15.72 14.12
C ILE A 142 8.38 -14.27 13.68
N GLY A 143 9.62 -13.86 13.38
CA GLY A 143 9.91 -12.50 12.90
C GLY A 143 9.20 -12.15 11.60
N GLY A 144 8.99 -13.11 10.70
CA GLY A 144 8.22 -12.96 9.47
C GLY A 144 6.72 -12.75 9.70
N LEU A 145 6.16 -13.20 10.84
CA LEU A 145 4.75 -13.02 11.18
C LEU A 145 4.47 -11.68 11.88
N LEU A 146 5.49 -11.03 12.45
CA LEU A 146 5.33 -9.78 13.16
C LEU A 146 5.23 -8.59 12.19
N ASN A 147 4.36 -7.62 12.50
CA ASN A 147 4.37 -6.32 11.85
C ASN A 147 5.66 -5.54 12.20
N ASP A 148 5.95 -4.47 11.44
CA ASP A 148 7.23 -3.75 11.57
C ASP A 148 7.46 -3.16 12.98
N PRO A 149 6.46 -2.52 13.64
CA PRO A 149 6.63 -2.04 15.01
C PRO A 149 6.91 -3.17 16.02
N SER A 150 6.18 -4.28 15.92
CA SER A 150 6.36 -5.41 16.83
C SER A 150 7.70 -6.10 16.62
N LEU A 151 8.15 -6.25 15.36
CA LEU A 151 9.49 -6.78 15.07
C LEU A 151 10.57 -5.89 15.67
N SER A 152 10.45 -4.57 15.52
CA SER A 152 11.41 -3.62 16.09
C SER A 152 11.46 -3.72 17.61
N ALA A 153 10.30 -3.73 18.26
CA ALA A 153 10.19 -3.92 19.71
C ALA A 153 10.76 -5.27 20.17
N TRP A 154 10.54 -6.34 19.40
CA TRP A 154 11.05 -7.69 19.68
C TRP A 154 12.58 -7.74 19.60
N CYS A 155 13.17 -7.15 18.56
CA CYS A 155 14.62 -7.00 18.42
C CYS A 155 15.23 -6.06 19.48
N ALA A 156 14.49 -5.06 19.96
CA ALA A 156 14.94 -4.17 21.02
C ALA A 156 14.89 -4.83 22.42
N ALA A 157 13.90 -5.72 22.64
CA ALA A 157 13.69 -6.37 23.92
C ALA A 157 14.66 -7.53 24.18
N PHE A 158 15.13 -8.23 23.15
CA PHE A 158 16.00 -9.41 23.30
C PHE A 158 17.26 -9.33 22.44
N TRP A 159 18.40 -9.54 23.08
CA TRP A 159 19.71 -9.46 22.44
C TRP A 159 19.91 -10.53 21.36
N THR A 160 19.55 -11.79 21.61
CA THR A 160 19.67 -12.86 20.60
C THR A 160 18.96 -12.47 19.31
N LEU A 161 17.78 -11.86 19.42
CA LEU A 161 16.99 -11.44 18.26
C LEU A 161 17.60 -10.24 17.56
N HIS A 162 18.12 -9.28 18.32
CA HIS A 162 18.93 -8.21 17.77
C HIS A 162 20.08 -8.80 16.94
N SER A 163 20.91 -9.67 17.51
CA SER A 163 22.06 -10.24 16.80
C SER A 163 21.66 -11.08 15.58
N VAL A 164 20.58 -11.88 15.69
CA VAL A 164 20.19 -12.86 14.67
C VAL A 164 19.36 -12.24 13.53
N LEU A 165 18.47 -11.29 13.82
CA LEU A 165 17.53 -10.73 12.85
C LEU A 165 17.91 -9.33 12.39
N HIS A 166 18.33 -8.45 13.31
CA HIS A 166 18.58 -7.04 13.01
C HIS A 166 19.67 -6.89 11.93
N ALA A 167 20.79 -7.58 12.10
CA ALA A 167 21.94 -7.48 11.22
C ALA A 167 21.85 -8.36 9.95
N ASN A 168 20.80 -9.17 9.80
CA ASN A 168 20.77 -10.27 8.85
C ASN A 168 20.13 -9.88 7.51
N ASN A 169 20.96 -9.67 6.49
CA ASN A 169 20.48 -9.29 5.15
C ASN A 169 19.52 -10.33 4.55
N ARG A 170 19.73 -11.64 4.78
CA ARG A 170 18.84 -12.68 4.23
C ARG A 170 17.43 -12.59 4.81
N PHE A 171 17.30 -12.30 6.10
CA PHE A 171 16.01 -12.06 6.74
C PHE A 171 15.31 -10.84 6.12
N TRP A 172 16.00 -9.71 5.97
CA TRP A 172 15.41 -8.50 5.39
C TRP A 172 15.08 -8.65 3.90
N ARG A 173 15.90 -9.35 3.11
CA ARG A 173 15.58 -9.71 1.71
C ARG A 173 14.29 -10.54 1.66
N HIS A 174 14.17 -11.55 2.52
CA HIS A 174 12.94 -12.35 2.60
C HIS A 174 11.73 -11.49 3.00
N ARG A 175 11.88 -10.61 3.99
CA ARG A 175 10.82 -9.70 4.43
C ARG A 175 10.35 -8.78 3.30
N ILE A 176 11.26 -8.17 2.54
CA ILE A 176 10.92 -7.33 1.39
C ILE A 176 10.15 -8.15 0.34
N THR A 177 10.72 -9.28 -0.08
CA THR A 177 10.26 -10.04 -1.27
C THR A 177 9.05 -10.93 -1.02
N ARG A 178 8.74 -11.27 0.24
CA ARG A 178 7.68 -12.23 0.59
C ARG A 178 6.65 -11.73 1.58
N VAL A 179 6.93 -10.67 2.34
CA VAL A 179 6.08 -10.24 3.46
C VAL A 179 5.55 -8.82 3.25
N SER A 180 6.45 -7.83 3.25
CA SER A 180 6.05 -6.43 3.44
C SER A 180 5.92 -5.63 2.15
N MET A 181 6.68 -5.96 1.11
CA MET A 181 6.80 -5.13 -0.10
C MET A 181 6.54 -5.92 -1.38
N LEU A 182 5.55 -6.82 -1.35
CA LEU A 182 5.09 -7.57 -2.53
C LEU A 182 4.59 -6.67 -3.67
N TRP A 183 4.33 -5.39 -3.44
CA TRP A 183 4.02 -4.42 -4.49
C TRP A 183 5.27 -3.85 -5.19
N LEU A 184 6.47 -4.04 -4.64
CA LEU A 184 7.74 -3.49 -5.16
C LEU A 184 8.56 -4.57 -5.89
N GLN A 185 8.06 -4.97 -7.05
CA GLN A 185 8.59 -6.13 -7.77
C GLN A 185 9.88 -5.82 -8.55
N GLU A 186 10.13 -4.57 -8.90
CA GLU A 186 11.36 -4.08 -9.54
C GLU A 186 12.59 -4.29 -8.66
N LEU A 187 12.39 -4.41 -7.35
CA LEU A 187 13.45 -4.62 -6.40
C LEU A 187 13.93 -6.08 -6.36
N VAL A 188 13.08 -7.04 -6.76
CA VAL A 188 13.42 -8.48 -6.66
C VAL A 188 14.69 -8.83 -7.45
N PRO A 189 14.85 -8.46 -8.73
CA PRO A 189 16.08 -8.76 -9.48
C PRO A 189 17.32 -8.09 -8.87
N LEU A 190 17.17 -6.92 -8.23
CA LEU A 190 18.28 -6.25 -7.56
C LEU A 190 18.70 -6.98 -6.27
N LEU A 191 17.75 -7.60 -5.57
CA LEU A 191 18.02 -8.38 -4.35
C LEU A 191 18.58 -9.78 -4.63
N ASP A 192 18.38 -10.29 -5.85
CA ASP A 192 18.92 -11.56 -6.32
C ASP A 192 20.37 -11.42 -6.85
N ASP A 193 20.83 -10.20 -7.10
CA ASP A 193 22.22 -9.90 -7.46
C ASP A 193 23.12 -9.94 -6.20
N GLU A 194 23.80 -11.08 -6.00
CA GLU A 194 24.67 -11.27 -4.84
C GLU A 194 25.90 -10.34 -4.82
N GLU A 195 26.40 -9.93 -5.98
CA GLU A 195 27.53 -8.98 -6.03
C GLU A 195 27.08 -7.61 -5.52
N LEU A 196 25.95 -7.12 -6.02
CA LEU A 196 25.36 -5.86 -5.56
C LEU A 196 25.01 -5.94 -4.07
N MET A 197 24.35 -7.02 -3.65
CA MET A 197 23.88 -7.18 -2.29
C MET A 197 24.97 -7.49 -1.26
N SER A 198 26.19 -7.82 -1.70
CA SER A 198 27.36 -7.88 -0.83
C SER A 198 27.76 -6.50 -0.30
N ARG A 199 27.29 -5.41 -0.93
CA ARG A 199 27.65 -4.02 -0.61
C ARG A 199 26.50 -3.21 -0.03
N VAL A 200 25.30 -3.78 0.08
CA VAL A 200 24.07 -3.08 0.47
C VAL A 200 23.59 -3.50 1.86
N ASP A 201 23.23 -2.52 2.70
CA ASP A 201 22.53 -2.77 3.96
C ASP A 201 21.02 -2.91 3.69
N VAL A 202 20.56 -4.16 3.58
CA VAL A 202 19.17 -4.47 3.18
C VAL A 202 18.16 -4.02 4.25
N ARG A 203 18.56 -3.95 5.52
CA ARG A 203 17.71 -3.38 6.58
C ARG A 203 17.50 -1.89 6.38
N LYS A 204 18.58 -1.14 6.16
CA LYS A 204 18.48 0.30 5.88
C LYS A 204 17.63 0.55 4.64
N LEU A 205 17.81 -0.27 3.60
CA LEU A 205 17.03 -0.20 2.37
C LEU A 205 15.54 -0.41 2.68
N PHE A 206 15.20 -1.42 3.47
CA PHE A 206 13.83 -1.67 3.92
C PHE A 206 13.21 -0.43 4.59
N HIS A 207 13.90 0.17 5.56
CA HIS A 207 13.38 1.35 6.28
C HIS A 207 13.28 2.59 5.40
N GLN A 208 14.26 2.80 4.52
CA GLN A 208 14.26 3.91 3.57
C GLN A 208 13.09 3.80 2.61
N LEU A 209 12.91 2.64 1.97
CA LEU A 209 11.76 2.36 1.11
C LEU A 209 10.45 2.52 1.85
N HIS A 210 10.35 2.00 3.07
CA HIS A 210 9.16 2.17 3.90
C HIS A 210 8.86 3.65 4.12
N THR A 211 9.86 4.50 4.34
CA THR A 211 9.65 5.93 4.64
C THR A 211 9.36 6.76 3.39
N GLU A 212 10.06 6.49 2.29
CA GLU A 212 9.96 7.24 1.03
C GLU A 212 8.65 6.95 0.29
N THR A 213 8.10 5.75 0.44
CA THR A 213 6.88 5.33 -0.26
C THR A 213 5.60 5.49 0.57
N LEU A 214 5.70 6.02 1.79
CA LEU A 214 4.51 6.37 2.58
C LEU A 214 3.66 7.38 1.81
N PRO A 215 2.34 7.14 1.63
CA PRO A 215 1.44 8.08 0.99
C PRO A 215 1.39 9.42 1.75
N LYS A 216 2.07 10.45 1.23
CA LYS A 216 2.15 11.78 1.83
C LYS A 216 2.21 12.87 0.75
N PRO A 217 1.86 14.12 1.07
CA PRO A 217 1.96 15.21 0.11
C PRO A 217 3.40 15.47 -0.35
N ASN A 218 3.55 16.06 -1.54
CA ASN A 218 4.79 16.54 -2.14
C ASN A 218 5.82 15.43 -2.46
N ILE A 219 5.37 14.19 -2.70
CA ILE A 219 6.22 13.16 -3.28
C ILE A 219 6.46 13.51 -4.76
N THR A 220 7.69 13.35 -5.23
CA THR A 220 8.08 13.71 -6.60
C THR A 220 8.81 12.57 -7.30
N GLY A 221 8.95 12.69 -8.63
CA GLY A 221 9.68 11.73 -9.45
C GLY A 221 9.10 10.29 -9.41
N PRO A 222 9.94 9.27 -9.63
CA PRO A 222 9.52 7.87 -9.64
C PRO A 222 8.91 7.37 -8.31
N ALA A 223 9.20 8.03 -7.19
CA ALA A 223 8.63 7.70 -5.89
C ALA A 223 7.10 7.92 -5.85
N MET A 224 6.54 8.81 -6.70
CA MET A 224 5.09 9.01 -6.80
C MET A 224 4.36 7.72 -7.21
N SER A 225 4.87 7.03 -8.23
CA SER A 225 4.32 5.76 -8.71
C SER A 225 4.39 4.69 -7.61
N LEU A 226 5.50 4.63 -6.88
CA LEU A 226 5.67 3.69 -5.76
C LEU A 226 4.71 3.97 -4.61
N ALA A 227 4.55 5.24 -4.24
CA ALA A 227 3.60 5.65 -3.21
C ALA A 227 2.16 5.34 -3.61
N ASN A 228 1.78 5.59 -4.86
CA ASN A 228 0.44 5.23 -5.34
C ASN A 228 0.21 3.72 -5.31
N ARG A 229 1.20 2.95 -5.78
CA ARG A 229 1.15 1.49 -5.80
C ARG A 229 1.01 0.92 -4.39
N ARG A 230 1.82 1.41 -3.44
CA ARG A 230 1.71 1.01 -2.03
C ARG A 230 0.33 1.33 -1.45
N ARG A 231 -0.18 2.55 -1.68
CA ARG A 231 -1.53 2.97 -1.25
C ARG A 231 -2.61 2.00 -1.72
N ILE A 232 -2.60 1.65 -3.01
CA ILE A 232 -3.58 0.72 -3.59
C ILE A 232 -3.37 -0.69 -2.99
N TRP A 233 -2.13 -1.15 -2.85
CA TRP A 233 -1.80 -2.44 -2.27
C TRP A 233 -2.32 -2.59 -0.83
N GLU A 234 -2.13 -1.58 0.02
CA GLU A 234 -2.60 -1.60 1.41
C GLU A 234 -4.14 -1.68 1.49
N ALA A 235 -4.85 -1.06 0.55
CA ALA A 235 -6.30 -1.17 0.46
C ALA A 235 -6.79 -2.54 -0.05
N CYS A 236 -5.94 -3.32 -0.73
CA CYS A 236 -6.33 -4.62 -1.28
C CYS A 236 -6.70 -5.64 -0.20
N GLY A 237 -6.18 -5.52 1.02
CA GLY A 237 -6.60 -6.40 2.12
C GLY A 237 -8.09 -6.24 2.49
N VAL A 238 -8.64 -5.02 2.38
CA VAL A 238 -10.07 -4.76 2.59
C VAL A 238 -10.87 -5.21 1.37
N ILE A 239 -10.41 -4.85 0.17
CA ILE A 239 -11.04 -5.22 -1.09
C ILE A 239 -11.15 -6.74 -1.21
N GLY A 240 -10.10 -7.48 -0.85
CA GLY A 240 -10.08 -8.94 -0.94
C GLY A 240 -11.10 -9.61 -0.03
N ARG A 241 -11.24 -9.15 1.23
CA ARG A 241 -12.27 -9.69 2.12
C ARG A 241 -13.68 -9.48 1.58
N ALA A 242 -13.96 -8.27 1.06
CA ALA A 242 -15.25 -7.96 0.46
C ALA A 242 -15.48 -8.75 -0.84
N TYR A 243 -14.44 -8.91 -1.66
CA TYR A 243 -14.48 -9.71 -2.88
C TYR A 243 -14.80 -11.18 -2.57
N ASP A 244 -14.12 -11.80 -1.61
CA ASP A 244 -14.36 -13.19 -1.22
C ASP A 244 -15.78 -13.41 -0.68
N GLU A 245 -16.31 -12.43 0.06
CA GLU A 245 -17.71 -12.43 0.51
C GLU A 245 -18.67 -12.38 -0.67
N MET A 246 -18.46 -11.46 -1.63
CA MET A 246 -19.29 -11.34 -2.82
C MET A 246 -19.22 -12.57 -3.72
N VAL A 247 -18.05 -13.20 -3.87
CA VAL A 247 -17.90 -14.45 -4.62
C VAL A 247 -18.73 -15.56 -3.97
N ARG A 248 -18.68 -15.70 -2.64
CA ARG A 248 -19.49 -16.69 -1.91
C ARG A 248 -20.99 -16.40 -2.00
N GLU A 249 -21.40 -15.15 -1.81
CA GLU A 249 -22.81 -14.76 -1.92
C GLU A 249 -23.35 -14.97 -3.34
N LYS A 250 -22.57 -14.62 -4.36
CA LYS A 250 -22.93 -14.85 -5.77
C LYS A 250 -23.04 -16.34 -6.09
N ALA A 251 -22.16 -17.18 -5.55
CA ALA A 251 -22.26 -18.62 -5.71
C ALA A 251 -23.53 -19.21 -5.06
N GLY A 252 -24.02 -18.62 -3.96
CA GLY A 252 -25.23 -19.07 -3.26
C GLY A 252 -26.55 -18.52 -3.81
N LEU A 253 -26.58 -17.26 -4.27
CA LEU A 253 -27.81 -16.54 -4.62
C LEU A 253 -27.90 -16.17 -6.11
N GLY A 254 -26.79 -16.19 -6.86
CA GLY A 254 -26.70 -15.63 -8.20
C GLY A 254 -26.62 -14.10 -8.22
N THR A 255 -25.94 -13.53 -9.23
CA THR A 255 -25.58 -12.10 -9.30
C THR A 255 -26.76 -11.14 -9.17
N SER A 256 -27.89 -11.45 -9.82
CA SER A 256 -29.05 -10.56 -9.87
C SER A 256 -29.73 -10.40 -8.50
N LEU A 257 -29.76 -11.48 -7.70
CA LEU A 257 -30.33 -11.46 -6.35
C LEU A 257 -29.40 -10.76 -5.35
N VAL A 258 -28.09 -10.99 -5.43
CA VAL A 258 -27.11 -10.25 -4.61
C VAL A 258 -27.21 -8.75 -4.90
N ARG A 259 -27.29 -8.36 -6.17
CA ARG A 259 -27.46 -6.95 -6.55
C ARG A 259 -28.76 -6.35 -6.02
N ALA A 260 -29.89 -7.07 -6.15
CA ALA A 260 -31.17 -6.60 -5.63
C ALA A 260 -31.16 -6.43 -4.10
N LYS A 261 -30.57 -7.40 -3.38
CA LYS A 261 -30.35 -7.33 -1.93
C LYS A 261 -29.50 -6.12 -1.56
N LEU A 262 -28.35 -5.93 -2.20
CA LEU A 262 -27.45 -4.80 -1.93
C LEU A 262 -28.09 -3.45 -2.24
N LEU A 263 -28.87 -3.34 -3.32
CA LEU A 263 -29.60 -2.10 -3.64
C LEU A 263 -30.74 -1.84 -2.65
N SER A 264 -31.36 -2.88 -2.08
CA SER A 264 -32.38 -2.73 -1.03
C SER A 264 -31.78 -2.35 0.32
N GLU A 265 -30.56 -2.83 0.63
CA GLU A 265 -29.83 -2.51 1.86
C GLU A 265 -29.09 -1.17 1.78
N ALA A 266 -28.67 -0.76 0.58
CA ALA A 266 -28.13 0.57 0.30
C ALA A 266 -29.27 1.59 0.20
N SER A 267 -30.05 1.76 1.29
CA SER A 267 -30.74 3.03 1.47
C SER A 267 -29.67 4.13 1.48
N PRO A 268 -29.85 5.22 0.73
CA PRO A 268 -28.89 6.32 0.79
C PRO A 268 -28.75 6.74 2.26
N PRO A 269 -27.56 7.15 2.73
CA PRO A 269 -27.53 7.93 3.95
C PRO A 269 -28.52 9.07 3.71
N SER A 270 -29.54 9.17 4.56
CA SER A 270 -30.35 10.38 4.65
C SER A 270 -29.37 11.48 5.02
N TYR A 271 -28.73 12.08 4.03
CA TYR A 271 -28.15 13.39 4.17
C TYR A 271 -29.36 14.29 4.38
N HIS A 272 -29.78 14.41 5.64
CA HIS A 272 -30.39 15.64 6.07
C HIS A 272 -29.36 16.71 5.73
N ILE A 273 -29.57 17.36 4.59
CA ILE A 273 -29.06 18.69 4.35
C ILE A 273 -29.71 19.53 5.44
N LEU A 274 -29.09 19.53 6.62
CA LEU A 274 -29.21 20.63 7.52
C LEU A 274 -28.62 21.78 6.73
N ASN A 275 -29.49 22.62 6.18
CA ASN A 275 -29.17 23.99 5.84
C ASN A 275 -28.68 24.66 7.12
N HIS A 276 -27.44 24.39 7.50
CA HIS A 276 -26.74 25.24 8.43
C HIS A 276 -26.34 26.45 7.60
N GLU A 277 -27.07 27.54 7.81
CA GLU A 277 -26.65 28.87 7.41
C GLU A 277 -25.16 29.02 7.75
N LEU A 278 -24.40 29.44 6.74
CA LEU A 278 -22.97 29.67 6.79
C LEU A 278 -22.67 30.59 7.99
N SER A 279 -22.11 30.02 9.07
CA SER A 279 -21.65 30.83 10.20
C SER A 279 -20.31 31.47 9.86
N GLU A 280 -20.15 32.73 10.28
CA GLU A 280 -19.05 33.73 10.20
C GLU A 280 -17.57 33.27 10.18
N GLY A 281 -17.24 31.98 10.18
CA GLY A 281 -15.88 31.45 10.10
C GLY A 281 -15.26 31.41 8.68
N ASP A 282 -16.06 31.54 7.62
CA ASP A 282 -15.56 31.48 6.23
C ASP A 282 -15.02 32.84 5.72
N GLU A 283 -15.31 33.96 6.40
CA GLU A 283 -14.72 35.27 6.06
C GLU A 283 -13.21 35.34 6.36
N LEU A 284 -12.72 34.50 7.27
CA LEU A 284 -11.28 34.41 7.59
C LEU A 284 -10.48 33.72 6.48
N TRP A 285 -11.10 32.86 5.66
CA TRP A 285 -10.42 32.17 4.56
C TRP A 285 -10.24 33.07 3.34
N GLU A 286 -11.21 33.91 2.99
CA GLU A 286 -11.03 34.90 1.93
C GLU A 286 -10.00 35.97 2.32
N ALA A 287 -10.00 36.42 3.58
CA ALA A 287 -9.00 37.37 4.08
C ALA A 287 -7.57 36.78 4.05
N TYR A 288 -7.42 35.49 4.37
CA TYR A 288 -6.14 34.77 4.26
C TYR A 288 -5.68 34.60 2.80
N TYR A 289 -6.61 34.28 1.88
CA TYR A 289 -6.31 34.09 0.46
C TYR A 289 -5.94 35.41 -0.23
N LEU A 290 -6.66 36.50 0.06
CA LEU A 290 -6.35 37.85 -0.44
C LEU A 290 -5.04 38.40 0.15
N SER A 291 -4.75 38.12 1.42
CA SER A 291 -3.46 38.43 2.06
C SER A 291 -2.27 37.72 1.39
N MET A 292 -2.48 36.53 0.83
CA MET A 292 -1.43 35.74 0.19
C MET A 292 -1.16 36.23 -1.24
N MET A 293 -2.19 36.71 -1.94
CA MET A 293 -2.09 37.28 -3.29
C MET A 293 -1.48 38.70 -3.31
N ALA A 294 -1.61 39.47 -2.23
CA ALA A 294 -1.08 40.83 -2.15
C ALA A 294 0.44 40.94 -1.91
N LYS A 295 1.16 39.82 -1.71
CA LYS A 295 2.62 39.80 -1.49
C LYS A 295 3.46 39.52 -2.74
N HIS A 296 2.83 39.43 -3.90
CA HIS A 296 3.52 39.23 -5.18
C HIS A 296 3.00 40.14 -6.30
N VAL A 297 2.98 41.45 -6.03
CA VAL A 297 3.07 42.52 -7.03
C VAL A 297 4.10 43.54 -6.55
#